data_AF-A0A847BRK2-F1
#
_entry.id   AF-A0A847BRK2-F1
#
_cell.length_a   1.000
_cell.length_b   1.000
_cell.length_c   1.000
_cell.angle_alpha   90.00
_cell.angle_beta   90.00
_cell.angle_gamma   90.00
#
_symmetry.space_group_name_H-M   'P 1'
#
loop_
_entity.id
_entity.type
_entity.pdbx_description
1 polymer ?
#
loop_
_entity_poly.entity_id
_entity_poly.type
_entity_poly.pdbx_seq_one_letter_code
_entity_poly.pdbx_strand_id
1 'polypeptide(L)'
;GINKTDQGIPYFSSAWVTKQSFLYDFIRLYFSALEEKNSKALFALLHQQQNLDLNSYEQAIQSRVSGLLAYYDEFTAMQLRSYRIVELMPGNARVVQPNLPYGSGSRTVSFRESNSVISVNERIPQSLDLSDTEVFLNDDFSFRLESITRRLSSSTSLAKLGIPLDIRLINNEDDLDPEDINQGREVNFRVSWPGIQIDAFGSFDAEALNFDGIIKQIDLFYTDYKTGSGLSVGDPINHLYIRYPFARENDYLIRGEHEGIDLTLGVQVESDRIARLTILSEQAPQP
;
A
#
# COMPACT_ATOMS: atom_id res chain seq x y z
N GLY A 1 -12.34 35.13 -0.17
CA GLY A 1 -11.66 35.10 1.14
C GLY A 1 -12.43 35.95 2.13
N ILE A 2 -11.84 36.20 3.30
CA ILE A 2 -12.33 37.26 4.19
C ILE A 2 -11.95 38.59 3.53
N ASN A 3 -12.95 39.35 3.14
CA ASN A 3 -12.80 40.67 2.54
C ASN A 3 -13.31 41.73 3.52
N LYS A 4 -13.10 43.01 3.21
CA LYS A 4 -13.66 44.13 3.97
C LYS A 4 -14.53 44.98 3.04
N THR A 5 -15.67 45.45 3.53
CA THR A 5 -16.46 46.48 2.84
C THR A 5 -15.72 47.82 2.86
N ASP A 6 -16.22 48.82 2.13
CA ASP A 6 -15.69 50.20 2.15
C ASP A 6 -15.75 50.83 3.56
N GLN A 7 -16.58 50.30 4.45
CA GLN A 7 -16.68 50.69 5.87
C GLN A 7 -15.79 49.84 6.79
N GLY A 8 -14.95 48.96 6.25
CA GLY A 8 -14.04 48.11 7.00
C GLY A 8 -14.68 46.87 7.64
N ILE A 9 -15.95 46.59 7.35
CA ILE A 9 -16.69 45.44 7.94
C ILE A 9 -16.21 44.15 7.27
N PRO A 10 -15.72 43.16 8.03
CA PRO A 10 -15.30 41.88 7.45
C PRO A 10 -16.51 41.10 6.91
N TYR A 11 -16.37 40.51 5.73
CA TYR A 11 -17.38 39.64 5.13
C TYR A 11 -16.74 38.48 4.37
N PHE A 12 -17.46 37.37 4.23
CA PHE A 12 -17.05 36.28 3.36
C PHE A 12 -17.53 36.54 1.94
N SER A 13 -16.62 36.45 0.97
CA SER A 13 -16.99 36.51 -0.45
C SER A 13 -17.98 35.38 -0.81
N SER A 14 -18.94 35.64 -1.70
CA SER A 14 -19.89 34.62 -2.19
C SER A 14 -19.19 33.34 -2.66
N ALA A 15 -18.10 33.45 -3.44
CA ALA A 15 -17.31 32.30 -3.88
C ALA A 15 -16.76 31.44 -2.74
N TRP A 16 -16.41 32.06 -1.60
CA TRP A 16 -15.91 31.35 -0.42
C TRP A 16 -17.04 30.58 0.26
N VAL A 17 -18.21 31.20 0.41
CA VAL A 17 -19.41 30.56 0.96
C VAL A 17 -19.83 29.39 0.06
N THR A 18 -19.90 29.58 -1.25
CA THR A 18 -20.27 28.53 -2.22
C THR A 18 -19.32 27.33 -2.14
N LYS A 19 -18.01 27.54 -2.07
CA LYS A 19 -17.03 26.46 -1.94
C LYS A 19 -17.20 25.67 -0.64
N GLN A 20 -17.47 26.34 0.47
CA GLN A 20 -17.73 25.68 1.74
C GLN A 20 -19.05 24.90 1.73
N SER A 21 -20.12 25.47 1.20
CA SER A 21 -21.41 24.77 1.07
C SER A 21 -21.28 23.52 0.20
N PHE A 22 -20.59 23.61 -0.93
CA PHE A 22 -20.31 22.46 -1.79
C PHE A 22 -19.58 21.32 -1.05
N LEU A 23 -18.54 21.66 -0.29
CA LEU A 23 -17.77 20.67 0.47
C LEU A 23 -18.60 20.07 1.62
N TYR A 24 -19.39 20.89 2.31
CA TYR A 24 -20.31 20.43 3.35
C TYR A 24 -21.37 19.46 2.80
N ASP A 25 -21.98 19.79 1.66
CA ASP A 25 -22.96 18.94 0.99
C ASP A 25 -22.34 17.62 0.54
N PHE A 26 -21.12 17.67 -0.01
CA PHE A 26 -20.37 16.46 -0.37
C PHE A 26 -20.15 15.54 0.84
N ILE A 27 -19.68 16.08 1.97
CA ILE A 27 -19.46 15.32 3.20
C ILE A 27 -20.76 14.65 3.65
N ARG A 28 -21.87 15.40 3.65
CA ARG A 28 -23.17 14.86 4.04
C ARG A 28 -23.61 13.72 3.14
N LEU A 29 -23.50 13.90 1.82
CA LEU A 29 -23.83 12.85 0.83
C LEU A 29 -22.94 11.62 0.99
N TYR A 30 -21.65 11.82 1.26
CA TYR A 30 -20.68 10.74 1.49
C TYR A 30 -21.09 9.86 2.68
N PHE A 31 -21.32 10.47 3.85
CA PHE A 31 -21.72 9.72 5.04
C PHE A 31 -23.12 9.13 4.93
N SER A 32 -24.07 9.81 4.26
CA SER A 32 -25.39 9.22 3.99
C SER A 32 -25.30 8.00 3.08
N ALA A 33 -24.47 8.04 2.05
CA ALA A 33 -24.30 6.90 1.15
C ALA A 33 -23.63 5.70 1.84
N LEU A 34 -22.71 5.94 2.78
CA LEU A 34 -22.17 4.90 3.67
C LEU A 34 -23.25 4.31 4.59
N GLU A 35 -24.04 5.18 5.24
CA GLU A 35 -25.11 4.76 6.16
C GLU A 35 -26.17 3.91 5.47
N GLU A 36 -26.58 4.31 4.26
CA GLU A 36 -27.59 3.62 3.46
C GLU A 36 -27.03 2.42 2.69
N LYS A 37 -25.72 2.14 2.81
CA LYS A 37 -24.99 1.14 2.01
C LYS A 37 -25.21 1.31 0.50
N ASN A 38 -25.32 2.56 0.05
CA ASN A 38 -25.66 2.92 -1.32
C ASN A 38 -24.39 2.95 -2.19
N SER A 39 -24.00 1.78 -2.70
CA SER A 39 -22.81 1.62 -3.55
C SER A 39 -22.81 2.53 -4.78
N LYS A 40 -23.97 2.76 -5.41
CA LYS A 40 -24.10 3.62 -6.59
C LYS A 40 -23.83 5.08 -6.27
N ALA A 41 -24.38 5.58 -5.14
CA ALA A 41 -24.13 6.93 -4.70
C ALA A 41 -22.65 7.14 -4.32
N LEU A 42 -22.04 6.18 -3.60
CA LEU A 42 -20.61 6.23 -3.30
C LEU A 42 -19.75 6.20 -4.55
N PHE A 43 -20.05 5.33 -5.50
CA PHE A 43 -19.34 5.26 -6.78
C PHE A 43 -19.42 6.61 -7.50
N ALA A 44 -20.61 7.20 -7.63
CA ALA A 44 -20.77 8.50 -8.28
C ALA A 44 -20.03 9.63 -7.55
N LEU A 45 -19.97 9.60 -6.21
CA LEU A 45 -19.24 10.58 -5.41
C LEU A 45 -17.72 10.43 -5.54
N LEU A 46 -17.20 9.21 -5.70
CA LEU A 46 -15.75 8.94 -5.80
C LEU A 46 -15.24 9.01 -7.25
N HIS A 47 -16.10 8.74 -8.22
CA HIS A 47 -15.80 8.77 -9.66
C HIS A 47 -15.88 10.21 -10.20
N GLN A 48 -14.98 11.09 -9.75
CA GLN A 48 -14.96 12.50 -10.14
C GLN A 48 -13.85 12.86 -11.14
N GLN A 49 -12.84 12.01 -11.30
CA GLN A 49 -11.72 12.26 -12.20
C GLN A 49 -11.93 11.63 -13.58
N GLN A 50 -11.43 12.31 -14.60
CA GLN A 50 -11.16 11.71 -15.91
C GLN A 50 -9.77 11.08 -15.84
N ASN A 51 -9.69 9.75 -15.86
CA ASN A 51 -8.44 9.00 -15.92
C ASN A 51 -8.21 8.48 -17.35
N LEU A 52 -6.94 8.42 -17.78
CA LEU A 52 -6.54 7.99 -19.12
C LEU A 52 -6.75 6.48 -19.33
N ASP A 53 -6.71 5.68 -18.26
CA ASP A 53 -7.04 4.25 -18.28
C ASP A 53 -8.37 4.00 -17.58
N LEU A 54 -9.46 4.23 -18.31
CA LEU A 54 -10.83 4.22 -17.78
C LEU A 54 -11.21 2.88 -17.14
N ASN A 55 -10.79 1.75 -17.72
CA ASN A 55 -11.23 0.44 -17.25
C ASN A 55 -10.61 0.09 -15.90
N SER A 56 -9.28 0.22 -15.76
CA SER A 56 -8.62 -0.07 -14.48
C SER A 56 -9.00 0.95 -13.41
N TYR A 57 -9.25 2.20 -13.80
CA TYR A 57 -9.72 3.24 -12.90
C TYR A 57 -11.12 2.94 -12.33
N GLU A 58 -12.10 2.61 -13.18
CA GLU A 58 -13.44 2.27 -12.70
C GLU A 58 -13.42 1.06 -11.75
N GLN A 59 -12.63 0.04 -12.07
CA GLN A 59 -12.43 -1.12 -11.20
C GLN A 59 -11.80 -0.72 -9.86
N ALA A 60 -10.79 0.15 -9.86
CA ALA A 60 -10.19 0.66 -8.63
C ALA A 60 -11.21 1.44 -7.77
N ILE A 61 -12.07 2.25 -8.38
CA ILE A 61 -13.16 2.94 -7.65
C ILE A 61 -14.17 1.93 -7.11
N GLN A 62 -14.55 0.89 -7.88
CA GLN A 62 -15.44 -0.18 -7.41
C GLN A 62 -14.84 -0.95 -6.22
N SER A 63 -13.56 -1.29 -6.27
CA SER A 63 -12.84 -1.91 -5.15
C SER A 63 -12.85 -1.00 -3.93
N ARG A 64 -12.64 0.32 -4.11
CA ARG A 64 -12.71 1.29 -3.01
C ARG A 64 -14.10 1.40 -2.41
N VAL A 65 -15.16 1.47 -3.21
CA VAL A 65 -16.55 1.46 -2.73
C VAL A 65 -16.82 0.19 -1.92
N SER A 66 -16.39 -0.97 -2.44
CA SER A 66 -16.60 -2.26 -1.78
C SER A 66 -15.85 -2.34 -0.44
N GLY A 67 -14.59 -1.91 -0.41
CA GLY A 67 -13.77 -1.84 0.81
C GLY A 67 -14.35 -0.87 1.85
N LEU A 68 -14.87 0.28 1.41
CA LEU A 68 -15.53 1.24 2.30
C LEU A 68 -16.79 0.64 2.92
N LEU A 69 -17.66 0.05 2.10
CA LEU A 69 -18.90 -0.56 2.58
C LEU A 69 -18.62 -1.72 3.54
N ALA A 70 -17.63 -2.57 3.24
CA ALA A 70 -17.22 -3.65 4.12
C ALA A 70 -16.70 -3.13 5.47
N TYR A 71 -15.81 -2.14 5.46
CA TYR A 71 -15.28 -1.53 6.68
C TYR A 71 -16.38 -0.87 7.53
N TYR A 72 -17.31 -0.19 6.89
CA TYR A 72 -18.40 0.50 7.58
C TYR A 72 -19.55 -0.41 8.00
N ASP A 73 -19.60 -1.66 7.54
CA ASP A 73 -20.59 -2.67 7.95
C ASP A 73 -20.46 -3.03 9.44
N GLU A 74 -19.25 -2.89 9.99
CA GLU A 74 -18.96 -3.12 11.41
C GLU A 74 -19.54 -2.03 12.33
N PHE A 75 -19.97 -0.89 11.78
CA PHE A 75 -20.47 0.24 12.54
C PHE A 75 -21.98 0.12 12.78
N THR A 76 -22.42 0.41 14.00
CA THR A 76 -23.83 0.63 14.28
C THR A 76 -24.33 1.93 13.66
N ALA A 77 -25.64 2.04 13.43
CA ALA A 77 -26.27 3.27 12.93
C ALA A 77 -25.96 4.50 13.80
N MET A 78 -25.85 4.31 15.13
CA MET A 78 -25.48 5.40 16.04
C MET A 78 -24.04 5.86 15.84
N GLN A 79 -23.09 4.93 15.63
CA GLN A 79 -21.69 5.25 15.36
C GLN A 79 -21.53 5.94 14.00
N LEU A 80 -22.24 5.48 12.97
CA LEU A 80 -22.27 6.10 11.64
C LEU A 80 -22.72 7.56 11.70
N ARG A 81 -23.70 7.89 12.54
CA ARG A 81 -24.22 9.26 12.72
C ARG A 81 -23.43 10.14 13.69
N SER A 82 -22.47 9.57 14.41
CA SER A 82 -21.76 10.28 15.50
C SER A 82 -20.60 11.17 15.04
N TYR A 83 -20.39 11.31 13.73
CA TYR A 83 -19.30 12.11 13.18
C TYR A 83 -19.48 13.60 13.43
N ARG A 84 -18.35 14.32 13.50
CA ARG A 84 -18.31 15.78 13.68
C ARG A 84 -17.34 16.40 12.72
N ILE A 85 -17.78 17.44 12.01
CA ILE A 85 -16.90 18.28 11.19
C ILE A 85 -16.08 19.15 12.15
N VAL A 86 -14.78 18.91 12.23
CA VAL A 86 -13.86 19.64 13.12
C VAL A 86 -13.10 20.75 12.40
N GLU A 87 -13.01 20.66 11.07
CA GLU A 87 -12.42 21.68 10.21
C GLU A 87 -13.24 21.78 8.93
N LEU A 88 -13.59 23.00 8.52
CA LEU A 88 -14.24 23.28 7.25
C LEU A 88 -13.73 24.60 6.69
N MET A 89 -12.85 24.52 5.69
CA MET A 89 -12.25 25.65 4.98
C MET A 89 -12.46 25.43 3.47
N PRO A 90 -12.44 26.48 2.63
CA PRO A 90 -12.44 26.27 1.19
C PRO A 90 -11.27 25.37 0.79
N GLY A 91 -11.55 24.31 0.05
CA GLY A 91 -10.53 23.35 -0.38
C GLY A 91 -10.22 22.23 0.62
N ASN A 92 -10.60 22.34 1.89
CA ASN A 92 -10.22 21.35 2.92
C ASN A 92 -11.26 21.19 4.02
N ALA A 93 -11.56 19.94 4.39
CA ALA A 93 -12.36 19.64 5.56
C ALA A 93 -11.85 18.40 6.28
N ARG A 94 -12.08 18.36 7.59
CA ARG A 94 -11.78 17.19 8.42
C ARG A 94 -12.98 16.82 9.26
N VAL A 95 -13.27 15.53 9.26
CA VAL A 95 -14.35 14.93 10.03
C VAL A 95 -13.75 13.93 10.99
N VAL A 96 -14.13 14.03 12.26
CA VAL A 96 -13.77 13.06 13.30
C VAL A 96 -14.98 12.18 13.56
N GLN A 97 -14.78 10.87 13.45
CA GLN A 97 -15.78 9.89 13.83
C GLN A 97 -15.31 9.18 15.12
N PRO A 98 -15.94 9.47 16.27
CA PRO A 98 -15.64 8.81 17.53
C PRO A 98 -16.28 7.41 17.58
N ASN A 99 -15.93 6.65 18.61
CA ASN A 99 -16.57 5.37 18.94
C ASN A 99 -16.47 4.34 17.81
N LEU A 100 -15.25 4.03 17.38
CA LEU A 100 -15.02 2.94 16.42
C LEU A 100 -15.59 1.61 16.93
N PRO A 101 -15.89 0.64 16.03
CA PRO A 101 -16.18 -0.73 16.41
C PRO A 101 -15.12 -1.27 17.39
N TYR A 102 -15.54 -2.11 18.33
CA TYR A 102 -14.68 -2.74 19.37
C TYR A 102 -14.13 -1.85 20.49
N GLY A 103 -14.45 -0.55 20.50
CA GLY A 103 -14.25 0.32 21.67
C GLY A 103 -12.92 1.07 21.73
N SER A 104 -12.99 2.30 22.28
CA SER A 104 -11.94 3.33 22.41
C SER A 104 -11.15 3.63 21.13
N GLY A 105 -11.60 4.64 20.40
CA GLY A 105 -10.87 5.21 19.28
C GLY A 105 -11.67 6.28 18.57
N SER A 106 -10.97 7.07 17.77
CA SER A 106 -11.57 7.97 16.81
C SER A 106 -10.78 7.91 15.52
N ARG A 107 -11.46 8.00 14.39
CA ARG A 107 -10.80 8.12 13.08
C ARG A 107 -11.05 9.50 12.49
N THR A 108 -10.13 9.93 11.64
CA THR A 108 -10.26 11.17 10.88
C THR A 108 -10.46 10.83 9.41
N VAL A 109 -11.47 11.46 8.80
CA VAL A 109 -11.68 11.48 7.36
C VAL A 109 -11.37 12.89 6.87
N SER A 110 -10.46 13.00 5.90
CA SER A 110 -10.05 14.29 5.33
C SER A 110 -10.56 14.44 3.91
N PHE A 111 -11.16 15.58 3.60
CA PHE A 111 -11.69 15.90 2.29
C PHE A 111 -10.89 17.07 1.72
N ARG A 112 -10.36 16.91 0.50
CA ARG A 112 -9.62 17.98 -0.18
C ARG A 112 -10.18 18.22 -1.57
N GLU A 113 -10.60 19.45 -1.83
CA GLU A 113 -11.07 19.91 -3.13
C GLU A 113 -9.90 20.54 -3.92
N SER A 114 -9.73 20.10 -5.15
CA SER A 114 -8.80 20.67 -6.12
C SER A 114 -9.46 20.63 -7.50
N ASN A 115 -9.56 21.79 -8.16
CA ASN A 115 -10.19 21.92 -9.49
C ASN A 115 -11.59 21.28 -9.57
N SER A 116 -12.42 21.49 -8.56
CA SER A 116 -13.78 20.93 -8.43
C SER A 116 -13.85 19.41 -8.27
N VAL A 117 -12.71 18.74 -8.09
CA VAL A 117 -12.63 17.33 -7.70
C VAL A 117 -12.37 17.24 -6.21
N ILE A 118 -13.17 16.46 -5.50
CA ILE A 118 -13.00 16.15 -4.09
C ILE A 118 -12.31 14.80 -3.94
N SER A 119 -11.18 14.80 -3.24
CA SER A 119 -10.51 13.59 -2.76
C SER A 119 -10.89 13.33 -1.32
N VAL A 120 -11.20 12.07 -1.01
CA VAL A 120 -11.50 11.60 0.35
C VAL A 120 -10.34 10.73 0.81
N ASN A 121 -9.72 11.08 1.93
CA ASN A 121 -8.60 10.35 2.50
C ASN A 121 -8.98 9.86 3.89
N GLU A 122 -8.92 8.55 4.08
CA GLU A 122 -9.17 7.88 5.34
C GLU A 122 -8.27 6.65 5.45
N ARG A 123 -7.67 6.46 6.63
CA ARG A 123 -6.78 5.32 6.88
C ARG A 123 -7.61 4.13 7.31
N ILE A 124 -7.90 3.24 6.36
CA ILE A 124 -8.55 1.95 6.61
C ILE A 124 -7.50 0.84 6.53
N PRO A 125 -7.37 -0.02 7.56
CA PRO A 125 -6.46 -1.17 7.51
C PRO A 125 -6.81 -2.12 6.36
N GLN A 126 -5.79 -2.75 5.78
CA GLN A 126 -5.94 -3.76 4.74
C GLN A 126 -4.96 -4.89 5.03
N SER A 127 -5.41 -6.12 4.80
CA SER A 127 -4.60 -7.32 5.00
C SER A 127 -3.92 -7.70 3.69
N LEU A 128 -2.64 -8.08 3.77
CA LEU A 128 -1.89 -8.64 2.65
C LEU A 128 -2.53 -9.94 2.17
N ASP A 129 -2.81 -10.02 0.87
CA ASP A 129 -3.14 -11.28 0.21
C ASP A 129 -1.87 -12.11 0.09
N LEU A 130 -1.90 -13.38 0.54
CA LEU A 130 -0.72 -14.25 0.49
C LEU A 130 -0.27 -14.57 -0.94
N SER A 131 -1.15 -14.46 -1.94
CA SER A 131 -0.72 -14.54 -3.34
C SER A 131 0.24 -13.41 -3.73
N ASP A 132 0.25 -12.29 -3.00
CA ASP A 132 1.19 -11.19 -3.20
C ASP A 132 2.58 -11.42 -2.55
N THR A 133 2.76 -12.53 -1.82
CA THR A 133 4.08 -12.94 -1.29
C THR A 133 4.79 -13.98 -2.15
N GLU A 134 4.13 -14.42 -3.22
CA GLU A 134 4.69 -15.27 -4.26
C GLU A 134 5.28 -14.44 -5.39
N VAL A 135 6.41 -14.89 -5.95
CA VAL A 135 7.06 -14.21 -7.08
C VAL A 135 7.17 -15.17 -8.26
N PHE A 136 6.73 -14.67 -9.42
CA PHE A 136 6.74 -15.37 -10.70
C PHE A 136 7.63 -14.61 -11.69
N LEU A 137 8.40 -15.36 -12.49
CA LEU A 137 9.17 -14.84 -13.62
C LEU A 137 8.57 -15.45 -14.88
N ASN A 138 8.06 -14.61 -15.80
CA ASN A 138 7.40 -15.09 -17.02
C ASN A 138 6.32 -16.16 -16.76
N ASP A 139 5.52 -15.95 -15.70
CA ASP A 139 4.45 -16.85 -15.22
C ASP A 139 4.93 -18.20 -14.63
N ASP A 140 6.25 -18.43 -14.53
CA ASP A 140 6.84 -19.54 -13.80
C ASP A 140 7.13 -19.18 -12.35
N PHE A 141 6.65 -20.01 -11.42
CA PHE A 141 6.85 -19.81 -9.99
C PHE A 141 8.34 -19.80 -9.61
N SER A 142 8.79 -18.71 -9.01
CA SER A 142 10.19 -18.50 -8.64
C SER A 142 10.40 -18.67 -7.13
N PHE A 143 9.74 -17.85 -6.30
CA PHE A 143 9.96 -17.78 -4.85
C PHE A 143 8.66 -17.58 -4.07
N ARG A 144 8.72 -17.89 -2.77
CA ARG A 144 7.60 -17.78 -1.83
C ARG A 144 8.10 -17.42 -0.43
N LEU A 145 7.52 -16.41 0.20
CA LEU A 145 7.97 -15.87 1.50
C LEU A 145 7.10 -16.27 2.67
N GLU A 146 5.87 -16.73 2.45
CA GLU A 146 4.94 -17.06 3.53
C GLU A 146 5.25 -18.40 4.22
N SER A 147 6.14 -19.24 3.67
CA SER A 147 6.46 -20.53 4.27
C SER A 147 7.67 -20.48 5.21
N ILE A 148 7.65 -21.33 6.25
CA ILE A 148 8.85 -21.66 7.05
C ILE A 148 10.02 -22.18 6.20
N THR A 149 9.75 -22.66 4.99
CA THR A 149 10.76 -23.19 4.07
C THR A 149 11.26 -22.16 3.04
N ARG A 150 11.01 -20.86 3.26
CA ARG A 150 11.48 -19.76 2.40
C ARG A 150 13.01 -19.76 2.23
N ARG A 151 13.52 -20.55 1.29
CA ARG A 151 14.96 -20.81 1.14
C ARG A 151 15.42 -20.38 -0.24
N LEU A 152 16.47 -19.57 -0.24
CA LEU A 152 17.25 -19.27 -1.42
C LEU A 152 18.36 -20.31 -1.51
N SER A 153 18.46 -21.01 -2.64
CA SER A 153 19.55 -21.97 -2.91
C SER A 153 20.11 -21.75 -4.31
N SER A 154 21.43 -21.80 -4.45
CA SER A 154 22.13 -21.71 -5.74
C SER A 154 21.61 -22.74 -6.74
N SER A 155 21.44 -24.00 -6.31
CA SER A 155 21.01 -25.10 -7.17
C SER A 155 19.67 -24.87 -7.87
N THR A 156 18.69 -24.28 -7.16
CA THR A 156 17.35 -23.99 -7.70
C THR A 156 17.30 -22.63 -8.38
N SER A 157 17.99 -21.63 -7.83
CA SER A 157 17.91 -20.25 -8.30
C SER A 157 18.71 -20.04 -9.58
N LEU A 158 19.90 -20.64 -9.71
CA LEU A 158 20.71 -20.53 -10.92
C LEU A 158 20.03 -21.20 -12.12
N ALA A 159 19.31 -22.30 -11.89
CA ALA A 159 18.54 -22.98 -12.94
C ALA A 159 17.38 -22.13 -13.47
N LYS A 160 16.79 -21.27 -12.63
CA LYS A 160 15.63 -20.43 -12.97
C LYS A 160 16.02 -19.03 -13.47
N LEU A 161 16.91 -18.35 -12.75
CA LEU A 161 17.27 -16.95 -12.97
C LEU A 161 18.60 -16.78 -13.72
N GLY A 162 19.36 -17.85 -13.92
CA GLY A 162 20.70 -17.81 -14.47
C GLY A 162 21.74 -17.29 -13.47
N ILE A 163 22.87 -16.82 -14.00
CA ILE A 163 24.02 -16.36 -13.21
C ILE A 163 23.68 -14.97 -12.61
N PRO A 164 23.86 -14.76 -11.30
CA PRO A 164 23.62 -13.46 -10.67
C PRO A 164 24.62 -12.42 -11.16
N LEU A 165 24.19 -11.16 -11.17
CA LEU A 165 25.02 -10.00 -11.44
C LEU A 165 25.99 -9.71 -10.29
N ASP A 166 25.55 -9.99 -9.05
CA ASP A 166 26.29 -9.70 -7.83
C ASP A 166 25.83 -10.65 -6.71
N ILE A 167 26.78 -11.12 -5.90
CA ILE A 167 26.55 -11.79 -4.62
C ILE A 167 27.42 -11.08 -3.59
N ARG A 168 26.81 -10.46 -2.58
CA ARG A 168 27.56 -9.68 -1.59
C ARG A 168 27.00 -9.80 -0.19
N LEU A 169 27.88 -9.56 0.77
CA LEU A 169 27.53 -9.42 2.17
C LEU A 169 26.71 -8.14 2.41
N ILE A 170 25.72 -8.21 3.30
CA ILE A 170 24.97 -7.07 3.82
C ILE A 170 25.46 -6.83 5.25
N ASN A 171 26.50 -6.03 5.42
CA ASN A 171 27.01 -5.71 6.75
C ASN A 171 26.22 -4.59 7.42
N ASN A 172 25.89 -4.83 8.69
CA ASN A 172 25.63 -3.77 9.67
C ASN A 172 26.80 -3.57 10.64
N GLU A 173 27.85 -4.42 10.59
CA GLU A 173 29.01 -4.32 11.47
C GLU A 173 30.31 -4.44 10.66
N ASP A 174 31.23 -3.50 10.86
CA ASP A 174 32.44 -3.26 10.07
C ASP A 174 33.58 -4.31 10.28
N ASP A 175 33.33 -5.40 11.02
CA ASP A 175 34.39 -6.27 11.55
C ASP A 175 34.41 -7.71 10.98
N LEU A 176 33.74 -7.99 9.86
CA LEU A 176 33.81 -9.32 9.23
C LEU A 176 34.91 -9.38 8.15
N ASP A 177 35.92 -10.22 8.41
CA ASP A 177 36.96 -10.56 7.44
C ASP A 177 36.34 -11.39 6.28
N PRO A 178 36.57 -11.03 5.00
CA PRO A 178 36.10 -11.80 3.85
C PRO A 178 36.45 -13.30 3.90
N GLU A 179 37.56 -13.69 4.55
CA GLU A 179 37.96 -15.09 4.69
C GLU A 179 37.04 -15.91 5.63
N ASP A 180 36.39 -15.27 6.60
CA ASP A 180 35.47 -15.94 7.55
C ASP A 180 34.11 -16.29 6.92
N ILE A 181 33.71 -15.56 5.87
CA ILE A 181 32.44 -15.76 5.15
C ILE A 181 32.52 -17.04 4.30
N ASN A 182 33.66 -17.25 3.64
CA ASN A 182 33.94 -18.43 2.81
C ASN A 182 34.05 -19.74 3.62
N GLN A 183 34.08 -19.67 4.96
CA GLN A 183 34.09 -20.83 5.85
C GLN A 183 32.69 -21.32 6.27
N GLY A 184 31.62 -20.83 5.63
CA GLY A 184 30.25 -21.30 5.87
C GLY A 184 29.57 -20.70 7.09
N ARG A 185 30.03 -19.53 7.57
CA ARG A 185 29.35 -18.76 8.62
C ARG A 185 28.03 -18.20 8.11
N GLU A 186 26.99 -18.22 8.94
CA GLU A 186 25.71 -17.61 8.62
C GLU A 186 25.80 -16.07 8.75
N VAL A 187 25.47 -15.37 7.68
CA VAL A 187 25.51 -13.92 7.52
C VAL A 187 24.28 -13.43 6.74
N ASN A 188 24.00 -12.14 6.82
CA ASN A 188 23.06 -11.52 5.88
C ASN A 188 23.78 -11.26 4.55
N PHE A 189 23.22 -11.74 3.47
CA PHE A 189 23.78 -11.57 2.13
C PHE A 189 22.69 -11.23 1.13
N ARG A 190 23.12 -10.69 0.00
CA ARG A 190 22.30 -10.23 -1.11
C ARG A 190 22.72 -10.94 -2.37
N VAL A 191 21.75 -11.44 -3.12
CA VAL A 191 21.96 -11.92 -4.48
C VAL A 191 21.12 -11.07 -5.44
N SER A 192 21.75 -10.57 -6.50
CA SER A 192 21.13 -9.67 -7.46
C SER A 192 21.11 -10.30 -8.86
N TRP A 193 19.95 -10.29 -9.49
CA TRP A 193 19.76 -10.63 -10.91
C TRP A 193 19.15 -9.42 -11.65
N PRO A 194 19.06 -9.43 -12.98
CA PRO A 194 18.30 -8.43 -13.70
C PRO A 194 16.86 -8.38 -13.16
N GLY A 195 16.48 -7.24 -12.56
CA GLY A 195 15.11 -6.95 -12.12
C GLY A 195 14.66 -7.52 -10.79
N ILE A 196 15.49 -8.32 -10.12
CA ILE A 196 15.20 -8.86 -8.79
C ILE A 196 16.44 -8.84 -7.90
N GLN A 197 16.25 -8.52 -6.64
CA GLN A 197 17.26 -8.63 -5.60
C GLN A 197 16.67 -9.36 -4.41
N ILE A 198 17.43 -10.31 -3.86
CA ILE A 198 16.98 -11.15 -2.75
C ILE A 198 17.98 -11.03 -1.62
N ASP A 199 17.49 -10.61 -0.45
CA ASP A 199 18.26 -10.62 0.78
C ASP A 199 17.91 -11.87 1.57
N ALA A 200 18.93 -12.57 2.04
CA ALA A 200 18.80 -13.82 2.77
C ALA A 200 19.78 -13.88 3.95
N PHE A 201 19.45 -14.70 4.93
CA PHE A 201 20.32 -15.05 6.05
C PHE A 201 20.80 -16.49 5.90
N GLY A 202 22.11 -16.70 5.79
CA GLY A 202 22.71 -18.02 5.55
C GLY A 202 24.16 -17.89 5.08
N SER A 203 24.61 -18.81 4.25
CA SER A 203 26.01 -18.87 3.78
C SER A 203 26.10 -18.60 2.28
N PHE A 204 27.21 -18.01 1.84
CA PHE A 204 27.51 -17.84 0.42
C PHE A 204 29.03 -17.89 0.15
N ASP A 205 29.36 -18.29 -1.08
CA ASP A 205 30.68 -18.21 -1.70
C ASP A 205 30.44 -17.59 -3.09
N ALA A 206 30.89 -16.35 -3.26
CA ALA A 206 30.69 -15.59 -4.49
C ALA A 206 31.53 -16.15 -5.65
N GLU A 207 32.71 -16.71 -5.40
CA GLU A 207 33.59 -17.26 -6.44
C GLU A 207 33.03 -18.57 -6.99
N ALA A 208 32.52 -19.43 -6.11
CA ALA A 208 31.89 -20.69 -6.49
C ALA A 208 30.43 -20.54 -6.95
N LEU A 209 29.86 -19.33 -6.91
CA LEU A 209 28.43 -19.06 -7.14
C LEU A 209 27.51 -19.93 -6.27
N ASN A 210 27.96 -20.24 -5.06
CA ASN A 210 27.23 -21.11 -4.14
C ASN A 210 26.62 -20.27 -3.03
N PHE A 211 25.33 -20.46 -2.77
CA PHE A 211 24.64 -19.75 -1.70
C PHE A 211 23.44 -20.55 -1.24
N ASP A 212 23.17 -20.45 0.06
CA ASP A 212 22.03 -21.09 0.67
C ASP A 212 21.63 -20.34 1.95
N GLY A 213 20.34 -20.00 2.07
CA GLY A 213 19.85 -19.24 3.23
C GLY A 213 18.35 -19.01 3.23
N ILE A 214 17.85 -18.46 4.34
CA ILE A 214 16.44 -18.12 4.54
C ILE A 214 16.17 -16.74 3.94
N ILE A 215 15.20 -16.63 3.03
CA ILE A 215 14.82 -15.35 2.41
C ILE A 215 14.22 -14.42 3.45
N LYS A 216 14.70 -13.18 3.47
CA LYS A 216 14.23 -12.08 4.33
C LYS A 216 13.50 -11.01 3.53
N GLN A 217 13.98 -10.70 2.33
CA GLN A 217 13.40 -9.68 1.48
C GLN A 217 13.54 -10.05 0.00
N ILE A 218 12.53 -9.73 -0.79
CA ILE A 218 12.61 -9.71 -2.25
C ILE A 218 12.24 -8.31 -2.74
N ASP A 219 13.10 -7.74 -3.58
CA ASP A 219 12.85 -6.49 -4.29
C ASP A 219 12.70 -6.75 -5.78
N LEU A 220 11.64 -6.22 -6.39
CA LEU A 220 11.37 -6.28 -7.82
C LEU A 220 11.51 -4.88 -8.43
N PHE A 221 12.22 -4.77 -9.55
CA PHE A 221 12.54 -3.51 -10.22
C PHE A 221 12.15 -3.46 -11.71
N TYR A 222 11.83 -4.60 -12.33
CA TYR A 222 11.44 -4.67 -13.74
C TYR A 222 10.14 -5.45 -13.94
N THR A 223 9.54 -5.28 -15.12
CA THR A 223 8.23 -5.81 -15.55
C THR A 223 8.18 -7.33 -15.70
N ASP A 224 9.34 -8.00 -15.74
CA ASP A 224 9.42 -9.44 -16.00
C ASP A 224 8.96 -10.27 -14.79
N TYR A 225 8.96 -9.64 -13.61
CA TYR A 225 8.50 -10.25 -12.36
C TYR A 225 7.10 -9.80 -12.02
N LYS A 226 6.31 -10.74 -11.50
CA LYS A 226 4.97 -10.49 -11.01
C LYS A 226 4.77 -11.16 -9.67
N THR A 227 3.91 -10.59 -8.85
CA THR A 227 3.32 -11.29 -7.72
C THR A 227 2.36 -12.38 -8.19
N GLY A 228 2.03 -13.35 -7.33
CA GLY A 228 1.03 -14.38 -7.65
C GLY A 228 -0.36 -13.83 -7.91
N SER A 229 -0.69 -12.68 -7.33
CA SER A 229 -1.92 -11.98 -7.64
C SER A 229 -1.88 -11.33 -9.04
N GLY A 230 -0.67 -10.97 -9.53
CA GLY A 230 -0.43 -10.42 -10.86
C GLY A 230 0.03 -8.95 -10.88
N LEU A 231 0.37 -8.34 -9.74
CA LEU A 231 1.02 -7.02 -9.69
C LEU A 231 2.45 -7.09 -10.23
N SER A 232 2.81 -6.14 -11.11
CA SER A 232 4.16 -6.02 -11.66
C SER A 232 4.70 -4.59 -11.54
N VAL A 233 6.03 -4.46 -11.55
CA VAL A 233 6.65 -3.16 -11.74
C VAL A 233 6.29 -2.63 -13.13
N GLY A 234 6.04 -1.34 -13.24
CA GLY A 234 5.56 -0.69 -14.44
C GLY A 234 4.04 -0.71 -14.58
N ASP A 235 3.29 -1.47 -13.78
CA ASP A 235 1.81 -1.43 -13.85
C ASP A 235 1.27 -0.04 -13.48
N PRO A 236 0.15 0.39 -14.09
CA PRO A 236 -0.61 1.54 -13.59
C PRO A 236 -0.99 1.34 -12.13
N ILE A 237 -0.93 2.39 -11.34
CA ILE A 237 -1.26 2.35 -9.91
C ILE A 237 -2.69 1.85 -9.64
N ASN A 238 -3.60 1.98 -10.59
CA ASN A 238 -4.96 1.45 -10.49
C ASN A 238 -4.98 -0.06 -10.24
N HIS A 239 -4.01 -0.83 -10.78
CA HIS A 239 -3.90 -2.26 -10.52
C HIS A 239 -3.65 -2.56 -9.04
N LEU A 240 -2.86 -1.72 -8.37
CA LEU A 240 -2.67 -1.78 -6.92
C LEU A 240 -3.98 -1.47 -6.20
N TYR A 241 -4.68 -0.40 -6.60
CA TYR A 241 -5.92 0.02 -5.95
C TYR A 241 -7.11 -0.92 -6.15
N ILE A 242 -7.10 -1.74 -7.21
CA ILE A 242 -8.07 -2.81 -7.38
C ILE A 242 -7.96 -3.84 -6.24
N ARG A 243 -6.74 -4.12 -5.77
CA ARG A 243 -6.46 -5.11 -4.71
C ARG A 243 -6.45 -4.47 -3.32
N TYR A 244 -5.77 -3.33 -3.23
CA TYR A 244 -5.54 -2.58 -1.99
C TYR A 244 -6.07 -1.14 -2.15
N PRO A 245 -7.40 -0.93 -2.15
CA PRO A 245 -8.03 0.37 -2.41
C PRO A 245 -7.64 1.52 -1.47
N PHE A 246 -7.03 1.22 -0.32
CA PHE A 246 -6.55 2.21 0.66
C PHE A 246 -5.02 2.23 0.77
N ALA A 247 -4.29 1.69 -0.21
CA ALA A 247 -2.83 1.56 -0.13
C ALA A 247 -2.15 2.91 0.09
N ARG A 248 -2.63 3.96 -0.58
CA ARG A 248 -2.10 5.32 -0.46
C ARG A 248 -2.19 5.86 0.96
N GLU A 249 -3.32 5.69 1.62
CA GLU A 249 -3.56 6.16 2.98
C GLU A 249 -2.83 5.34 4.06
N ASN A 250 -2.29 4.18 3.66
CA ASN A 250 -1.44 3.31 4.48
C ASN A 250 0.02 3.36 4.05
N ASP A 251 0.46 4.48 3.47
CA ASP A 251 1.85 4.73 3.10
C ASP A 251 2.44 3.68 2.12
N TYR A 252 1.56 3.01 1.37
CA TYR A 252 1.89 1.91 0.45
C TYR A 252 2.58 0.71 1.14
N LEU A 253 2.27 0.50 2.43
CA LEU A 253 2.70 -0.65 3.21
C LEU A 253 1.48 -1.51 3.57
N ILE A 254 1.41 -2.70 2.99
CA ILE A 254 0.35 -3.67 3.25
C ILE A 254 0.93 -4.81 4.09
N ARG A 255 0.35 -5.04 5.27
CA ARG A 255 0.87 -6.00 6.25
C ARG A 255 -0.03 -7.22 6.35
N GLY A 256 0.55 -8.36 6.67
CA GLY A 256 -0.15 -9.60 7.00
C GLY A 256 0.71 -10.49 7.89
N GLU A 257 0.13 -11.57 8.36
CA GLU A 257 0.81 -12.59 9.14
C GLU A 257 0.42 -13.96 8.60
N HIS A 258 1.40 -14.86 8.45
CA HIS A 258 1.14 -16.26 8.12
C HIS A 258 2.08 -17.18 8.90
N GLU A 259 1.53 -18.19 9.58
CA GLU A 259 2.32 -19.16 10.36
C GLU A 259 3.33 -18.51 11.35
N GLY A 260 2.97 -17.37 11.95
CA GLY A 260 3.85 -16.62 12.87
C GLY A 260 4.97 -15.83 12.19
N ILE A 261 4.86 -15.61 10.88
CA ILE A 261 5.77 -14.79 10.08
C ILE A 261 5.05 -13.50 9.72
N ASP A 262 5.63 -12.37 10.12
CA ASP A 262 5.15 -11.05 9.72
C ASP A 262 5.60 -10.76 8.28
N LEU A 263 4.63 -10.41 7.43
CA LEU A 263 4.83 -10.18 6.01
C LEU A 263 4.41 -8.75 5.67
N THR A 264 5.21 -8.08 4.86
CA THR A 264 4.88 -6.73 4.37
C THR A 264 5.15 -6.63 2.88
N LEU A 265 4.14 -6.19 2.13
CA LEU A 265 4.31 -5.68 0.77
C LEU A 265 4.47 -4.16 0.84
N GLY A 266 5.67 -3.68 0.53
CA GLY A 266 5.96 -2.28 0.29
C GLY A 266 5.91 -1.96 -1.21
N VAL A 267 5.23 -0.88 -1.58
CA VAL A 267 5.11 -0.44 -2.98
C VAL A 267 5.65 0.98 -3.14
N GLN A 268 6.61 1.16 -4.03
CA GLN A 268 7.06 2.48 -4.46
C GLN A 268 6.29 2.89 -5.72
N VAL A 269 5.80 4.12 -5.74
CA VAL A 269 5.02 4.67 -6.85
C VAL A 269 5.73 5.88 -7.43
N GLU A 270 5.87 5.92 -8.76
CA GLU A 270 6.40 7.06 -9.49
C GLU A 270 5.53 7.35 -10.71
N SER A 271 5.14 8.61 -10.90
CA SER A 271 4.32 9.05 -12.05
C SER A 271 3.08 8.17 -12.30
N ASP A 272 2.33 7.86 -11.24
CA ASP A 272 1.12 7.00 -11.25
C ASP A 272 1.36 5.55 -11.73
N ARG A 273 2.59 5.05 -11.61
CA ARG A 273 2.96 3.65 -11.89
C ARG A 273 3.72 3.04 -10.74
N ILE A 274 3.64 1.71 -10.63
CA ILE A 274 4.44 0.93 -9.68
C ILE A 274 5.90 0.99 -10.14
N ALA A 275 6.79 1.54 -9.31
CA ALA A 275 8.22 1.65 -9.61
C ALA A 275 9.04 0.52 -8.97
N ARG A 276 8.59 0.02 -7.81
CA ARG A 276 9.24 -1.09 -7.09
C ARG A 276 8.21 -1.81 -6.24
N LEU A 277 8.36 -3.13 -6.14
CA LEU A 277 7.67 -3.97 -5.16
C LEU A 277 8.72 -4.54 -4.22
N THR A 278 8.46 -4.47 -2.91
CA THR A 278 9.32 -5.01 -1.86
C THR A 278 8.50 -5.94 -0.99
N ILE A 279 8.86 -7.22 -0.93
CA ILE A 279 8.21 -8.21 -0.07
C ILE A 279 9.18 -8.50 1.06
N LEU A 280 8.80 -8.15 2.29
CA LEU A 280 9.58 -8.37 3.50
C LEU A 280 8.97 -9.49 4.34
N SER A 281 9.85 -10.29 4.92
CA SER A 281 9.51 -11.30 5.92
C SER A 281 10.32 -11.07 7.18
N GLU A 282 9.63 -10.60 8.22
CA GLU A 282 10.17 -10.49 9.56
C GLU A 282 9.72 -11.71 10.37
N GLN A 283 10.62 -12.29 11.16
CA GLN A 283 10.16 -13.22 12.18
C GLN A 283 9.42 -12.38 13.23
N ALA A 284 8.20 -12.78 13.59
CA ALA A 284 7.51 -12.14 14.70
C ALA A 284 8.45 -12.16 15.92
N PRO A 285 8.52 -11.07 16.71
CA PRO A 285 9.30 -11.07 17.94
C PRO A 285 8.88 -12.29 18.78
N GLN A 286 9.83 -13.15 19.13
CA GLN A 286 9.52 -14.25 20.05
C GLN A 286 9.02 -13.64 21.37
N PRO A 287 7.87 -14.08 21.89
CA PRO A 287 7.33 -13.59 23.15
C PRO A 287 8.23 -13.93 24.35
#